data_AF-A0A7C7U6D1-F1
#
_entry.id   AF-A0A7C7U6D1-F1
#
_cell.length_a   1.000
_cell.length_b   1.000
_cell.length_c   1.000
_cell.angle_alpha   90.00
_cell.angle_beta   90.00
_cell.angle_gamma   90.00
#
_symmetry.space_group_name_H-M   'P 1'
#
loop_
_entity.id
_entity.type
_entity.pdbx_description
1 polymer ?
#
loop_
_entity_poly.entity_id
_entity_poly.type
_entity_poly.pdbx_seq_one_letter_code
_entity_poly.pdbx_strand_id
1 'polypeptide(L)'
;MANAIETIFPRQANNDYRGGNIPCYGFLLLIAQHTFSACVHYFTYDSGKVQIGGMIPFEGTPDPNALIFAFGGNAGAWELIILALYGIVLWRYRNLIPLMFVVLIAINLLRYGNSILHPVGLEYFEHTPPALIAALPKLLFGVLMLFLSVRHSTRSAADAPRAPEISTSPA
;
A
#
# COMPACT_ATOMS: atom_id res chain seq x y z
N MET A 1 20.33 18.35 2.08
CA MET A 1 18.94 18.63 1.66
C MET A 1 18.31 17.30 1.28
N ALA A 2 17.18 16.90 1.86
CA ALA A 2 16.46 15.71 1.40
C ALA A 2 15.62 16.10 0.18
N ASN A 3 16.01 15.62 -1.00
CA ASN A 3 15.18 15.72 -2.20
C ASN A 3 14.10 14.63 -2.16
N ALA A 4 13.23 14.58 -3.17
CA ALA A 4 12.15 13.58 -3.24
C ALA A 4 12.68 12.14 -3.14
N ILE A 5 13.84 11.86 -3.75
CA ILE A 5 14.47 10.54 -3.72
C ILE A 5 14.90 10.17 -2.30
N GLU A 6 15.57 11.05 -1.56
CA GLU A 6 15.97 10.78 -0.16
C GLU A 6 14.77 10.63 0.79
N THR A 7 13.62 11.21 0.45
CA THR A 7 12.37 11.02 1.23
C THR A 7 11.75 9.65 0.98
N ILE A 8 11.83 9.14 -0.25
CA ILE A 8 11.24 7.86 -0.64
C ILE A 8 12.21 6.69 -0.34
N PHE A 9 13.49 6.89 -0.61
CA PHE A 9 14.58 5.93 -0.46
C PHE A 9 15.65 6.51 0.46
N PRO A 10 15.39 6.62 1.77
CA PRO A 10 16.37 7.14 2.69
C PRO A 10 17.59 6.23 2.77
N ARG A 11 18.78 6.82 2.87
CA ARG A 11 20.05 6.06 3.01
C ARG A 11 20.11 5.15 4.23
N GLN A 12 19.36 5.49 5.29
CA GLN A 12 19.31 4.73 6.53
C GLN A 12 17.86 4.53 6.96
N ALA A 13 17.45 3.30 7.22
CA ALA A 13 16.17 2.99 7.85
C ALA A 13 16.25 3.35 9.33
N ASN A 14 15.38 4.26 9.79
CA ASN A 14 15.33 4.72 11.18
C ASN A 14 13.92 5.16 11.56
N ASN A 15 13.73 5.53 12.83
CA ASN A 15 12.41 5.91 13.33
C ASN A 15 12.14 7.44 13.32
N ASP A 16 13.06 8.23 12.75
CA ASP A 16 12.93 9.69 12.64
C ASP A 16 12.10 10.04 11.40
N TYR A 17 10.78 9.98 11.56
CA TYR A 17 9.85 10.34 10.49
C TYR A 17 9.69 11.86 10.40
N ARG A 18 10.23 12.42 9.31
CA ARG A 18 10.21 13.87 9.02
C ARG A 18 9.12 14.27 8.02
N GLY A 19 8.24 13.33 7.67
CA GLY A 19 7.07 13.60 6.83
C GLY A 19 5.93 14.23 7.62
N GLY A 20 4.91 14.74 6.93
CA GLY A 20 3.77 15.37 7.58
C GLY A 20 2.89 14.36 8.33
N ASN A 21 2.09 14.86 9.28
CA ASN A 21 1.14 14.04 10.04
C ASN A 21 0.08 13.37 9.16
N ILE A 22 -0.36 14.03 8.08
CA ILE A 22 -1.39 13.51 7.17
C ILE A 22 -0.98 12.16 6.55
N PRO A 23 0.19 12.03 5.89
CA PRO A 23 0.64 10.72 5.40
C PRO A 23 0.81 9.67 6.50
N CYS A 24 1.16 10.05 7.74
CA CYS A 24 1.25 9.10 8.84
C CYS A 24 -0.14 8.52 9.19
N TYR A 25 -1.18 9.36 9.27
CA TYR A 25 -2.55 8.89 9.47
C TYR A 25 -3.07 8.11 8.26
N GLY A 26 -2.71 8.53 7.05
CA GLY A 26 -2.99 7.77 5.84
C GLY A 26 -2.39 6.37 5.87
N PHE A 27 -1.18 6.22 6.42
CA PHE A 27 -0.55 4.92 6.56
C PHE A 27 -1.26 4.02 7.59
N LEU A 28 -1.75 4.59 8.69
CA LEU A 28 -2.60 3.85 9.64
C LEU A 28 -3.91 3.36 9.00
N LEU A 29 -4.56 4.21 8.20
CA LEU A 29 -5.76 3.83 7.46
C LEU A 29 -5.46 2.71 6.45
N LEU A 30 -4.33 2.79 5.76
CA LEU A 30 -3.87 1.74 4.85
C LEU A 30 -3.67 0.42 5.58
N ILE A 31 -3.00 0.43 6.74
CA ILE A 31 -2.81 -0.76 7.58
C ILE A 31 -4.16 -1.34 7.98
N ALA A 32 -5.09 -0.54 8.49
CA ALA A 32 -6.42 -1.02 8.90
C ALA A 32 -7.18 -1.69 7.73
N GLN A 33 -7.20 -1.05 6.56
CA GLN A 33 -7.82 -1.62 5.36
C GLN A 33 -7.12 -2.92 4.94
N HIS A 34 -5.79 -2.94 4.95
CA HIS A 34 -5.01 -4.10 4.52
C HIS A 34 -5.16 -5.28 5.49
N THR A 35 -5.25 -5.03 6.81
CA THR A 35 -5.59 -6.04 7.81
C THR A 35 -6.91 -6.72 7.50
N PHE A 36 -7.96 -5.94 7.22
CA PHE A 36 -9.26 -6.51 6.86
C PHE A 36 -9.16 -7.40 5.61
N SER A 37 -8.53 -6.90 4.55
CA SER A 37 -8.34 -7.65 3.30
C SER A 37 -7.55 -8.94 3.51
N ALA A 38 -6.40 -8.87 4.18
CA ALA A 38 -5.51 -10.00 4.39
C ALA A 38 -6.20 -11.09 5.22
N CYS A 39 -6.91 -10.70 6.28
CA CYS A 39 -7.66 -11.64 7.11
C CYS A 39 -8.79 -12.32 6.34
N VAL A 40 -9.55 -11.56 5.55
CA VAL A 40 -10.62 -12.11 4.70
C VAL A 40 -10.04 -13.09 3.69
N HIS A 41 -9.05 -12.69 2.91
CA HIS A 41 -8.52 -13.53 1.84
C HIS A 41 -7.79 -14.78 2.36
N TYR A 42 -7.21 -14.75 3.56
CA TYR A 42 -6.45 -15.89 4.08
C TYR A 42 -7.26 -16.83 5.00
N PHE A 43 -8.10 -16.29 5.89
CA PHE A 43 -8.72 -17.09 6.96
C PHE A 43 -10.15 -17.56 6.65
N THR A 44 -10.81 -17.00 5.63
CA THR A 44 -12.15 -17.48 5.24
C THR A 44 -12.05 -18.72 4.34
N TYR A 45 -13.03 -19.62 4.42
CA TYR A 45 -13.00 -20.89 3.70
C TYR A 45 -13.04 -20.73 2.17
N ASP A 46 -13.63 -19.64 1.69
CA ASP A 46 -13.74 -19.29 0.27
C ASP A 46 -12.71 -18.23 -0.14
N SER A 47 -11.78 -17.87 0.75
CA SER A 47 -10.82 -16.78 0.57
C SER A 47 -11.49 -15.44 0.19
N GLY A 48 -12.70 -15.22 0.70
CA GLY A 48 -13.52 -14.04 0.46
C GLY A 48 -14.05 -13.91 -0.97
N LYS A 49 -13.91 -14.95 -1.80
CA LYS A 49 -14.32 -14.89 -3.21
C LYS A 49 -15.84 -14.87 -3.36
N VAL A 50 -16.55 -15.68 -2.60
CA VAL A 50 -18.01 -15.80 -2.64
C VAL A 50 -18.64 -14.83 -1.64
N GLN A 51 -18.31 -14.95 -0.35
CA GLN A 51 -19.00 -14.21 0.72
C GLN A 51 -18.80 -12.70 0.67
N ILE A 52 -17.65 -12.23 0.19
CA ILE A 52 -17.30 -10.80 0.12
C ILE A 52 -17.21 -10.32 -1.34
N GLY A 53 -16.62 -11.14 -2.21
CA GLY A 53 -16.45 -10.84 -3.62
C GLY A 53 -17.71 -11.06 -4.45
N GLY A 54 -18.66 -11.87 -3.97
CA GLY A 54 -19.89 -12.23 -4.69
C GLY A 54 -19.63 -13.12 -5.90
N MET A 55 -18.52 -13.85 -5.95
CA MET A 55 -18.24 -14.79 -7.04
C MET A 55 -19.29 -15.89 -7.06
N ILE A 56 -19.88 -16.13 -8.23
CA ILE A 56 -20.83 -17.22 -8.44
C ILE A 56 -20.03 -18.55 -8.44
N PRO A 57 -20.36 -19.52 -7.57
CA PRO A 57 -19.66 -20.80 -7.54
C PRO A 57 -19.81 -21.57 -8.84
N PHE A 58 -18.75 -22.26 -9.27
CA PHE A 58 -18.75 -23.06 -10.49
C PHE A 58 -19.15 -24.51 -10.22
N GLU A 59 -19.86 -25.13 -11.14
CA GLU A 59 -20.10 -26.58 -11.12
C GLU A 59 -19.01 -27.32 -11.89
N GLY A 60 -18.56 -28.48 -11.38
CA GLY A 60 -17.56 -29.30 -12.07
C GLY A 60 -17.02 -30.46 -11.23
N THR A 61 -16.32 -31.39 -11.87
CA THR A 61 -15.59 -32.49 -11.20
C THR A 61 -14.21 -32.66 -11.85
N PRO A 62 -13.10 -32.46 -11.11
CA PRO A 62 -13.04 -32.05 -9.70
C PRO A 62 -13.63 -30.65 -9.45
N ASP A 63 -13.99 -30.34 -8.19
CA ASP A 63 -14.57 -29.04 -7.81
C ASP A 63 -13.64 -27.87 -8.18
N PRO A 64 -14.03 -27.01 -9.13
CA PRO A 64 -13.20 -25.87 -9.53
C PRO A 64 -13.00 -24.85 -8.42
N ASN A 65 -13.98 -24.70 -7.51
CA ASN A 65 -13.96 -23.69 -6.46
C ASN A 65 -12.83 -23.95 -5.46
N ALA A 66 -12.58 -25.22 -5.12
CA ALA A 66 -11.46 -25.60 -4.27
C ALA A 66 -10.11 -25.06 -4.79
N LEU A 67 -9.88 -25.10 -6.11
CA LEU A 67 -8.67 -24.56 -6.73
C LEU A 67 -8.65 -23.02 -6.69
N ILE A 68 -9.77 -22.37 -7.01
CA ILE A 68 -9.89 -20.91 -6.99
C ILE A 68 -9.67 -20.35 -5.58
N PHE A 69 -10.26 -21.00 -4.57
CA PHE A 69 -10.09 -20.63 -3.17
C PHE A 69 -8.65 -20.86 -2.72
N ALA A 70 -8.00 -21.96 -3.12
CA ALA A 70 -6.59 -22.17 -2.82
C ALA A 70 -5.68 -21.04 -3.37
N PHE A 71 -5.90 -20.60 -4.61
CA PHE A 71 -5.17 -19.45 -5.16
C PHE A 71 -5.54 -18.13 -4.47
N GLY A 72 -6.81 -17.96 -4.08
CA GLY A 72 -7.27 -16.84 -3.26
C GLY A 72 -6.53 -16.77 -1.91
N GLY A 73 -6.46 -17.90 -1.20
CA GLY A 73 -5.75 -18.04 0.07
C GLY A 73 -4.25 -17.78 -0.09
N ASN A 74 -3.63 -18.26 -1.16
CA ASN A 74 -2.23 -17.93 -1.46
C ASN A 74 -2.01 -16.42 -1.66
N ALA A 75 -2.95 -15.72 -2.33
CA ALA A 75 -2.89 -14.27 -2.41
C ALA A 75 -3.06 -13.60 -1.04
N GLY A 76 -3.97 -14.10 -0.19
CA GLY A 76 -4.12 -13.66 1.20
C GLY A 76 -2.85 -13.84 2.04
N ALA A 77 -2.08 -14.92 1.80
CA ALA A 77 -0.80 -15.15 2.46
C ALA A 77 0.21 -14.03 2.15
N TRP A 78 0.29 -13.62 0.88
CA TRP A 78 1.12 -12.49 0.47
C TRP A 78 0.65 -11.17 1.08
N GLU A 79 -0.66 -10.95 1.22
CA GLU A 79 -1.19 -9.77 1.94
C GLU A 79 -0.78 -9.77 3.42
N LEU A 80 -0.77 -10.93 4.10
CA LEU A 80 -0.27 -11.01 5.48
C LEU A 80 1.22 -10.65 5.61
N ILE A 81 2.05 -11.03 4.64
CA ILE A 81 3.48 -10.64 4.62
C ILE A 81 3.63 -9.13 4.43
N ILE A 82 2.86 -8.53 3.52
CA ILE A 82 2.86 -7.06 3.32
C ILE A 82 2.35 -6.34 4.58
N LEU A 83 1.32 -6.88 5.23
CA LEU A 83 0.81 -6.33 6.49
C LEU A 83 1.88 -6.37 7.59
N ALA A 84 2.61 -7.47 7.73
CA ALA A 84 3.72 -7.58 8.67
C ALA A 84 4.82 -6.56 8.38
N LEU A 85 5.16 -6.36 7.10
CA LEU A 85 6.11 -5.33 6.67
C LEU A 85 5.62 -3.93 7.06
N TYR A 86 4.34 -3.61 6.83
CA TYR A 86 3.76 -2.33 7.23
C TYR A 86 3.81 -2.13 8.75
N GLY A 87 3.54 -3.17 9.53
CA GLY A 87 3.66 -3.15 10.98
C GLY A 87 5.09 -2.85 11.45
N ILE A 88 6.10 -3.50 10.85
CA ILE A 88 7.52 -3.26 11.12
C ILE A 88 7.90 -1.81 10.80
N VAL A 89 7.45 -1.28 9.66
CA VAL A 89 7.68 0.12 9.27
C VAL A 89 7.04 1.08 10.26
N LEU A 90 5.78 0.85 10.64
CA LEU A 90 5.07 1.70 11.59
C LEU A 90 5.75 1.72 12.96
N TRP A 91 6.26 0.57 13.42
CA TRP A 91 6.85 0.43 14.73
C TRP A 91 8.28 0.98 14.81
N ARG A 92 9.14 0.60 13.85
CA ARG A 92 10.60 0.74 14.00
C ARG A 92 11.28 1.59 12.92
N TYR A 93 10.67 1.74 11.76
CA TYR A 93 11.26 2.39 10.58
C TYR A 93 10.32 3.41 9.95
N ARG A 94 9.72 4.28 10.76
CA ARG A 94 8.69 5.21 10.27
C ARG A 94 9.18 6.14 9.15
N ASN A 95 10.49 6.36 9.01
CA ASN A 95 11.03 7.11 7.88
C ASN A 95 10.85 6.39 6.51
N LEU A 96 10.45 5.12 6.49
CA LEU A 96 10.09 4.34 5.29
C LEU A 96 8.60 4.43 4.92
N ILE A 97 7.76 5.18 5.65
CA ILE A 97 6.34 5.37 5.29
C ILE A 97 6.15 5.84 3.84
N PRO A 98 6.94 6.80 3.30
CA PRO A 98 6.82 7.21 1.90
C PRO A 98 7.09 6.06 0.92
N LEU A 99 8.07 5.18 1.23
CA LEU A 99 8.34 3.98 0.44
C LEU A 99 7.14 3.04 0.42
N MET A 100 6.41 2.90 1.53
CA MET A 100 5.23 2.03 1.59
C MET A 100 4.10 2.52 0.68
N PHE A 101 3.96 3.83 0.45
CA PHE A 101 3.05 4.35 -0.56
C PHE A 101 3.52 4.04 -1.99
N VAL A 102 4.82 4.01 -2.27
CA VAL A 102 5.34 3.54 -3.56
C VAL A 102 5.04 2.05 -3.76
N VAL A 103 5.25 1.22 -2.74
CA VAL A 103 4.90 -0.20 -2.77
C VAL A 103 3.40 -0.39 -3.03
N LEU A 104 2.52 0.38 -2.36
CA LEU A 104 1.08 0.37 -2.60
C LEU A 104 0.75 0.69 -4.06
N ILE A 105 1.34 1.75 -4.62
CA ILE A 105 1.12 2.17 -6.02
C ILE A 105 1.56 1.05 -6.96
N ALA A 106 2.77 0.50 -6.78
CA ALA A 106 3.30 -0.57 -7.60
C ALA A 106 2.39 -1.81 -7.58
N ILE A 107 1.94 -2.23 -6.39
CA ILE A 107 0.99 -3.35 -6.24
C ILE A 107 -0.30 -3.06 -7.03
N ASN A 108 -0.89 -1.86 -6.92
CA ASN A 108 -2.13 -1.55 -7.62
C ASN A 108 -1.93 -1.47 -9.15
N LEU A 109 -0.80 -0.96 -9.63
CA LEU A 109 -0.48 -0.95 -11.06
C LEU A 109 -0.30 -2.38 -11.60
N LEU A 110 0.37 -3.27 -10.87
CA LEU A 110 0.51 -4.67 -11.25
C LEU A 110 -0.85 -5.39 -11.25
N ARG A 111 -1.72 -5.11 -10.28
CA ARG A 111 -3.09 -5.65 -10.25
C ARG A 111 -3.92 -5.16 -11.44
N TYR A 112 -3.77 -3.89 -11.81
CA TYR A 112 -4.40 -3.34 -13.00
C TYR A 112 -3.87 -4.00 -14.28
N GLY A 113 -2.54 -4.18 -14.40
CA GLY A 113 -1.92 -4.94 -15.48
C GLY A 113 -2.45 -6.38 -15.56
N ASN A 114 -2.59 -7.06 -14.42
CA ASN A 114 -3.21 -8.38 -14.36
C ASN A 114 -4.65 -8.38 -14.89
N SER A 115 -5.45 -7.35 -14.59
CA SER A 115 -6.83 -7.27 -15.14
C SER A 115 -6.88 -7.04 -16.65
N ILE A 116 -5.82 -6.51 -17.25
CA ILE A 116 -5.70 -6.36 -18.71
C ILE A 116 -5.25 -7.69 -19.34
N LEU A 117 -4.25 -8.35 -18.76
CA LEU A 117 -3.69 -9.60 -19.29
C LEU A 117 -4.61 -10.80 -19.07
N HIS A 118 -5.33 -10.81 -17.96
CA HIS A 118 -6.22 -11.88 -17.51
C HIS A 118 -7.56 -11.27 -17.08
N PRO A 119 -8.36 -10.77 -18.04
CA PRO A 119 -9.63 -10.12 -17.73
C PRO A 119 -10.64 -11.12 -17.17
N VAL A 120 -11.33 -10.72 -16.10
CA VAL A 120 -12.47 -11.43 -15.52
C VAL A 120 -13.65 -10.46 -15.54
N GLY A 121 -14.70 -10.82 -16.28
CA GLY A 121 -15.88 -9.98 -16.45
C GLY A 121 -16.83 -10.02 -15.24
N LEU A 122 -17.85 -9.16 -15.26
CA LEU A 122 -18.84 -9.07 -14.18
C LEU A 122 -19.82 -10.26 -14.18
N GLU A 123 -19.91 -11.01 -15.27
CA GLU A 123 -20.73 -12.22 -15.40
C GLU A 123 -20.37 -13.33 -14.41
N TYR A 124 -19.20 -13.27 -13.78
CA TYR A 124 -18.76 -14.20 -12.75
C TYR A 124 -19.17 -13.79 -11.32
N PHE A 125 -19.89 -12.68 -11.17
CA PHE A 125 -20.23 -12.12 -9.86
C PHE A 125 -21.71 -11.73 -9.74
N GLU A 126 -22.30 -11.97 -8.57
CA GLU A 126 -23.67 -11.52 -8.23
C GLU A 126 -23.76 -10.00 -8.07
N HIS A 127 -22.64 -9.37 -7.71
CA HIS A 127 -22.52 -7.93 -7.51
C HIS A 127 -21.10 -7.45 -7.80
N THR A 128 -20.89 -6.14 -7.94
CA THR A 128 -19.55 -5.58 -8.16
C THR A 128 -18.65 -5.83 -6.94
N PRO A 129 -17.51 -6.53 -7.09
CA PRO A 129 -16.64 -6.83 -5.95
C PRO A 129 -16.10 -5.54 -5.30
N PRO A 130 -16.02 -5.47 -3.95
CA PRO A 130 -15.47 -4.30 -3.26
C PRO A 130 -14.07 -3.92 -3.72
N ALA A 131 -13.24 -4.93 -4.05
CA ALA A 131 -11.89 -4.73 -4.54
C ALA A 131 -11.82 -4.00 -5.89
N LEU A 132 -12.85 -4.15 -6.74
CA LEU A 132 -12.94 -3.46 -8.03
C LEU A 132 -13.32 -1.99 -7.81
N ILE A 133 -14.32 -1.73 -6.96
CA ILE A 133 -14.74 -0.36 -6.57
C ILE A 133 -13.57 0.41 -5.94
N ALA A 134 -12.82 -0.26 -5.05
CA ALA A 134 -11.72 0.35 -4.32
C ALA A 134 -10.43 0.52 -5.15
N ALA A 135 -10.32 -0.04 -6.36
CA ALA A 135 -9.07 -0.07 -7.12
C ALA A 135 -8.54 1.35 -7.44
N LEU A 136 -9.36 2.17 -8.10
CA LEU A 136 -8.98 3.54 -8.46
C LEU A 136 -8.86 4.45 -7.22
N PRO A 137 -9.81 4.47 -6.27
CA PRO A 137 -9.65 5.26 -5.04
C PRO A 137 -8.38 4.92 -4.26
N LYS A 138 -8.00 3.64 -4.15
CA LYS A 138 -6.80 3.20 -3.44
C LYS A 138 -5.52 3.67 -4.14
N LEU A 139 -5.48 3.63 -5.47
CA LEU A 139 -4.37 4.15 -6.25
C LEU A 139 -4.22 5.67 -6.07
N LEU A 140 -5.31 6.42 -6.21
CA LEU A 140 -5.32 7.88 -6.03
C LEU A 140 -4.92 8.27 -4.60
N PHE A 141 -5.40 7.53 -3.60
CA PHE A 141 -5.00 7.69 -2.21
C PHE A 141 -3.49 7.52 -2.04
N GLY A 142 -2.90 6.45 -2.59
CA GLY A 142 -1.46 6.21 -2.53
C GLY A 142 -0.64 7.35 -3.15
N VAL A 143 -1.04 7.81 -4.35
CA VAL A 143 -0.40 8.94 -5.03
C VAL A 143 -0.50 10.23 -4.21
N LEU A 144 -1.67 10.53 -3.65
CA LEU A 144 -1.88 11.70 -2.82
C LEU A 144 -1.01 11.67 -1.55
N MET A 145 -0.99 10.54 -0.84
CA MET A 145 -0.20 10.41 0.39
C MET A 145 1.31 10.48 0.12
N LEU A 146 1.77 9.89 -1.00
CA LEU A 146 3.16 10.01 -1.43
C LEU A 146 3.52 11.47 -1.75
N PHE A 147 2.66 12.16 -2.51
CA PHE A 147 2.85 13.58 -2.84
C PHE A 147 2.95 14.45 -1.58
N LEU A 148 2.05 14.25 -0.62
CA LEU A 148 2.07 14.98 0.66
C LEU A 148 3.32 14.66 1.50
N SER A 149 3.81 13.42 1.46
CA SER A 149 5.03 13.01 2.15
C SER A 149 6.26 13.74 1.62
N VAL A 150 6.40 13.82 0.29
CA VAL A 150 7.51 14.51 -0.37
C VAL A 150 7.41 16.02 -0.16
N ARG A 151 6.23 16.62 -0.36
CA ARG A 151 6.03 18.07 -0.24
C ARG A 151 6.38 18.59 1.17
N HIS A 152 6.00 17.85 2.21
CA HIS A 152 6.25 18.28 3.59
C HIS A 152 7.75 18.28 3.91
N SER A 153 8.46 17.22 3.50
CA SER A 153 9.90 17.07 3.71
C SER A 153 10.70 18.21 3.05
N THR A 154 10.31 18.61 1.84
CA THR A 154 10.94 19.73 1.13
C THR A 154 10.70 21.07 1.82
N ARG A 155 9.49 21.33 2.35
CA ARG A 155 9.19 22.56 3.10
C ARG A 155 9.97 22.65 4.40
N SER A 156 9.95 21.57 5.19
CA SER A 156 10.70 21.50 6.44
C SER A 156 12.20 21.76 6.23
N ALA A 157 12.77 21.34 5.09
CA ALA A 157 14.15 21.63 4.73
C ALA A 157 14.39 23.09 4.31
N ALA A 158 13.42 23.74 3.67
CA ALA A 158 13.51 25.14 3.23
C ALA A 158 13.40 26.13 4.40
N ASP A 159 12.62 25.79 5.42
CA ASP A 159 12.36 26.64 6.60
C ASP A 159 13.44 26.49 7.70
N ALA A 160 14.44 25.62 7.50
CA ALA A 160 15.53 25.44 8.46
C ALA A 160 16.44 26.69 8.50
N PRO A 161 16.83 27.18 9.69
CA PRO A 161 17.71 28.35 9.81
C PRO A 161 19.00 28.12 9.01
N ARG A 162 19.35 29.06 8.12
CA ARG A 162 20.68 29.02 7.48
C ARG A 162 21.71 29.18 8.58
N ALA A 163 22.68 28.27 8.64
CA ALA A 163 23.82 28.41 9.53
C ALA A 163 24.48 29.78 9.28
N PRO A 164 24.89 30.51 10.33
CA PRO A 164 25.58 31.78 10.15
C PRO A 164 26.82 31.54 9.28
N GLU A 165 26.96 32.33 8.21
CA GLU A 165 28.22 32.41 7.47
C GLU A 165 29.30 32.82 8.46
N ILE A 166 30.19 31.88 8.79
CA ILE A 166 31.38 32.18 9.57
C ILE A 166 32.21 33.08 8.68
N SER A 167 32.14 34.39 8.95
CA SER A 167 33.00 35.41 8.36
C SER A 167 34.44 35.08 8.71
N THR A 168 35.11 34.37 7.82
CA THR A 168 36.57 34.23 7.85
C THR A 168 37.14 35.53 7.28
N SER A 169 37.18 36.58 8.09
CA SER A 169 38.00 37.75 7.77
C SER A 169 39.47 37.32 7.90
N PRO A 170 40.29 37.46 6.85
CA PRO A 170 41.73 37.29 6.99
C PRO A 170 42.27 38.45 7.85
N ALA A 171 43.15 38.10 8.79
CA ALA A 171 43.91 39.02 9.63
C ALA A 171 45.19 39.48 8.92
#